data_AF-A0A7C4XY14-F1
#
_entry.id   AF-A0A7C4XY14-F1
#
_cell.length_a   1.000
_cell.length_b   1.000
_cell.length_c   1.000
_cell.angle_alpha   90.00
_cell.angle_beta   90.00
_cell.angle_gamma   90.00
#
_symmetry.space_group_name_H-M   'P 1'
#
loop_
_entity.id
_entity.type
_entity.pdbx_description
1 polymer ?
#
loop_
_entity_poly.entity_id
_entity_poly.type
_entity_poly.pdbx_seq_one_letter_code
_entity_poly.pdbx_strand_id
1 'polypeptide(L)' 'MDEEAVKKFRQSGKILREVREELKGFVRENMLIIEVCEKAEELIRRKGGKPAF' A
#
# COMPACT_ATOMS: atom_id res chain seq x y z
N MET A 1 19.65 -0.63 -16.40
CA MET A 1 18.28 -0.82 -15.84
C MET A 1 17.31 -0.13 -16.79
N ASP A 2 16.20 -0.78 -17.10
CA ASP A 2 15.11 -0.19 -17.89
C ASP A 2 14.54 1.04 -17.16
N GLU A 3 14.54 2.20 -17.82
CA GLU A 3 14.03 3.45 -17.26
C GLU A 3 12.55 3.35 -16.86
N GLU A 4 11.76 2.58 -17.60
CA GLU A 4 10.35 2.36 -17.29
C GLU A 4 10.20 1.52 -16.02
N ALA A 5 11.02 0.48 -15.86
CA ALA A 5 11.07 -0.31 -14.63
C ALA A 5 11.46 0.55 -13.41
N VAL A 6 12.45 1.44 -13.54
CA VAL A 6 12.84 2.37 -12.46
C VAL A 6 11.70 3.34 -12.13
N LYS A 7 11.00 3.87 -13.14
CA LYS A 7 9.86 4.77 -12.94
C LYS A 7 8.72 4.07 -12.19
N LYS A 8 8.35 2.85 -12.62
CA LYS A 8 7.32 2.02 -11.94
C LYS A 8 7.72 1.70 -10.51
N PHE A 9 8.97 1.34 -10.27
CA PHE A 9 9.50 1.07 -8.92
C PHE A 9 9.41 2.30 -8.00
N ARG A 10 9.76 3.48 -8.49
CA ARG A 10 9.61 4.73 -7.73
C ARG A 10 8.14 5.05 -7.45
N GLN A 11 7.25 4.81 -8.42
CA GLN A 11 5.81 5.02 -8.25
C GLN A 11 5.21 4.08 -7.21
N SER A 12 5.54 2.78 -7.24
CA SER A 12 5.06 1.83 -6.24
C SER A 12 5.58 2.18 -4.84
N GLY A 13 6.82 2.63 -4.72
CA GLY A 13 7.37 3.12 -3.45
C GLY A 13 6.61 4.31 -2.87
N LYS A 14 6.16 5.26 -3.71
CA LYS A 14 5.32 6.39 -3.27
C LYS A 14 3.97 5.91 -2.74
N ILE A 15 3.30 5.02 -3.48
CA ILE A 15 2.02 4.42 -3.06
C ILE A 15 2.18 3.70 -1.72
N LEU A 16 3.21 2.85 -1.57
CA LEU A 16 3.47 2.12 -0.34
C LEU A 16 3.70 3.05 0.86
N ARG A 17 4.44 4.15 0.66
CA ARG A 17 4.65 5.15 1.71
C ARG A 17 3.32 5.77 2.16
N GLU A 18 2.50 6.23 1.22
CA GLU A 18 1.20 6.84 1.54
C GLU A 18 0.26 5.87 2.25
N VAL A 19 0.12 4.63 1.74
CA VAL A 19 -0.69 3.58 2.37
C VAL A 19 -0.23 3.33 3.80
N ARG A 20 1.08 3.24 4.04
CA ARG A 20 1.63 3.02 5.38
C ARG A 20 1.32 4.19 6.33
N GLU A 21 1.42 5.43 5.86
CA GLU A 21 1.10 6.59 6.70
C GLU A 21 -0.40 6.65 7.05
N GLU A 22 -1.29 6.30 6.12
CA GLU A 22 -2.73 6.21 6.40
C GLU A 22 -3.06 5.06 7.38
N LEU A 23 -2.44 3.88 7.21
CA LEU A 23 -2.67 2.73 8.08
C LEU A 23 -2.24 2.96 9.53
N LYS A 24 -1.23 3.80 9.79
CA LYS A 24 -0.81 4.14 11.17
C LYS A 24 -1.95 4.69 12.02
N GLY A 25 -2.86 5.47 11.43
CA GLY A 25 -4.03 6.01 12.12
C GLY A 25 -5.23 5.06 12.19
N PHE A 26 -5.18 3.95 11.46
CA PHE A 26 -6.23 2.95 11.40
C PHE A 26 -6.00 1.79 12.39
N VAL A 27 -4.75 1.36 12.54
CA VAL A 27 -4.38 0.22 13.39
C VAL A 27 -4.58 0.57 14.87
N ARG A 28 -5.26 -0.33 15.59
CA ARG A 28 -5.49 -0.25 17.05
C ARG A 28 -5.32 -1.62 17.69
N GLU A 29 -5.12 -1.65 19.01
CA GLU A 29 -5.03 -2.89 19.77
C GLU A 29 -6.29 -3.76 19.60
N ASN A 30 -6.10 -5.07 19.61
CA ASN A 30 -7.16 -6.10 19.44
C ASN A 30 -7.90 -6.08 18.09
N MET A 31 -7.41 -5.35 17.07
CA MET A 31 -7.92 -5.49 15.71
C MET A 31 -7.62 -6.86 15.11
N LEU A 32 -8.53 -7.35 14.28
CA LEU A 32 -8.26 -8.53 13.48
C LEU A 32 -7.26 -8.16 12.38
N ILE A 33 -6.21 -8.98 12.20
CA ILE A 33 -5.19 -8.74 11.17
C ILE A 33 -5.81 -8.65 9.77
N ILE A 34 -6.89 -9.40 9.51
CA ILE A 34 -7.58 -9.39 8.23
C ILE A 34 -8.18 -8.03 7.90
N GLU A 35 -8.69 -7.28 8.89
CA GLU A 35 -9.23 -5.92 8.67
C GLU A 35 -8.12 -4.96 8.22
N VAL A 36 -6.90 -5.12 8.78
CA VAL A 36 -5.73 -4.34 8.38
C VAL A 36 -5.30 -4.70 6.95
N CYS A 37 -5.30 -5.99 6.60
CA CYS A 37 -4.97 -6.45 5.25
C CYS A 37 -5.97 -5.93 4.22
N GLU A 38 -7.27 -6.09 4.47
CA GLU A 38 -8.34 -5.60 3.59
C GLU A 38 -8.24 -4.10 3.37
N LYS A 39 -7.98 -3.33 4.45
CA LYS A 39 -7.79 -1.88 4.33
C LYS A 39 -6.55 -1.53 3.49
N ALA A 40 -5.44 -2.23 3.69
CA ALA A 40 -4.22 -2.02 2.93
C ALA A 40 -4.45 -2.27 1.43
N GLU A 41 -5.11 -3.38 1.08
CA GLU A 41 -5.44 -3.73 -0.30
C GLU A 41 -6.38 -2.72 -0.96
N GLU A 42 -7.42 -2.28 -0.23
CA GLU A 42 -8.35 -1.24 -0.70
C GLU A 42 -7.58 0.04 -1.05
N LEU A 43 -6.71 0.51 -0.15
CA LEU A 43 -5.93 1.73 -0.35
C LEU A 43 -4.93 1.60 -1.50
N ILE A 44 -4.25 0.45 -1.63
CA ILE A 44 -3.34 0.16 -2.74
C ILE A 44 -4.09 0.24 -4.07
N ARG A 45 -5.26 -0.42 -4.19
CA ARG A 45 -6.08 -0.39 -5.41
C ARG A 45 -6.57 1.01 -5.72
N ARG A 46 -7.09 1.74 -4.72
CA ARG A 46 -7.58 3.12 -4.89
C ARG A 46 -6.49 4.09 -5.35
N LYS A 47 -5.23 3.87 -4.96
CA LYS A 47 -4.08 4.67 -5.40
C LYS A 47 -3.47 4.20 -6.72
N GLY A 48 -4.12 3.27 -7.43
CA GLY A 48 -3.68 2.76 -8.73
C GLY A 48 -2.57 1.72 -8.66
N GLY A 49 -2.30 1.16 -7.48
CA GLY A 49 -1.42 0.02 -7.31
C GLY A 49 -2.15 -1.31 -7.45
N LYS A 50 -1.39 -2.39 -7.62
CA LYS A 50 -1.87 -3.77 -7.53
C LYS A 50 -1.14 -4.45 -6.37
N PRO A 51 -1.82 -5.12 -5.44
CA PRO A 51 -1.17 -5.97 -4.45
C PRO A 51 -0.24 -6.99 -5.12
N ALA A 52 0.87 -7.32 -4.46
CA ALA A 52 1.88 -8.23 -5.01
C ALA A 52 1.48 -9.71 -4.91
N PHE A 53 0.46 -10.02 -4.12
CA PHE A 53 -0.11 -11.34 -3.91
C PHE A 53 -1.48 -11.46 -4.59
#